data_AF-A0A2T4FU02-F1
#
_entry.id   AF-A0A2T4FU02-F1
#
_cell.length_a   1.000
_cell.length_b   1.000
_cell.length_c   1.000
_cell.angle_alpha   90.00
_cell.angle_beta   90.00
_cell.angle_gamma   90.00
#
_symmetry.space_group_name_H-M   'P 1'
#
loop_
_entity.id
_entity.type
_entity.pdbx_description
1 polymer ?
#
loop_
_entity_poly.entity_id
_entity_poly.type
_entity_poly.pdbx_seq_one_letter_code
_entity_poly.pdbx_strand_id
1 'polypeptide(L)'
;MSLAPSRSLFFLAFLAGGLTLGASFYLEFGASLRPCFLCQLQRVFLAAFTLINLAAALYSPKRSAIYLYGLASMGCALLGAITAVRQVLLQNAAPDQAGDCWPSLQYMIENLSLWQALQSAVKGTVDCVDINWTLFDLSLPEWSLLFFLGMLILGATQFSRLISSQRLRPARH
;
A
#
# COMPACT_ATOMS: atom_id res chain seq x y z
N MET A 1 -20.61 25.25 1.86
CA MET A 1 -20.14 24.89 0.50
C MET A 1 -18.64 24.66 0.63
N SER A 2 -18.01 23.52 0.36
CA SER A 2 -18.18 22.50 -0.67
C SER A 2 -17.87 21.12 -0.07
N LEU A 3 -18.81 20.17 -0.14
CA LEU A 3 -18.58 18.75 0.17
C LEU A 3 -18.18 17.94 -1.09
N ALA A 4 -18.09 18.60 -2.25
CA ALA A 4 -17.62 18.01 -3.49
C ALA A 4 -16.15 17.51 -3.47
N PRO A 5 -15.18 18.12 -2.74
CA PRO A 5 -13.79 17.68 -2.84
C PRO A 5 -13.55 16.29 -2.25
N SER A 6 -14.29 15.85 -1.22
CA SER A 6 -14.00 14.56 -0.56
C SER A 6 -14.29 13.35 -1.46
N ARG A 7 -15.37 13.39 -2.25
CA ARG A 7 -15.71 12.30 -3.19
C ARG A 7 -14.72 12.23 -4.34
N SER A 8 -14.33 13.39 -4.87
CA SER A 8 -13.30 13.48 -5.92
C SER A 8 -11.96 12.92 -5.45
N LEU A 9 -11.59 13.15 -4.17
CA LEU A 9 -10.35 12.63 -3.61
C LEU A 9 -10.37 11.10 -3.45
N PHE A 10 -11.46 10.51 -2.93
CA PHE A 10 -11.59 9.05 -2.86
C PHE A 10 -11.57 8.41 -4.26
N PHE A 11 -12.19 9.06 -5.25
CA PHE A 11 -12.15 8.59 -6.62
C PHE A 11 -10.76 8.68 -7.24
N LEU A 12 -10.03 9.78 -6.98
CA LEU A 12 -8.64 9.93 -7.43
C LEU A 12 -7.73 8.90 -6.76
N ALA A 13 -7.92 8.65 -5.47
CA ALA A 13 -7.22 7.60 -4.73
C ALA A 13 -7.50 6.20 -5.30
N PHE A 14 -8.74 5.92 -5.67
CA PHE A 14 -9.13 4.69 -6.36
C PHE A 14 -8.44 4.56 -7.72
N LEU A 15 -8.47 5.60 -8.55
CA LEU A 15 -7.81 5.60 -9.86
C LEU A 15 -6.30 5.39 -9.72
N ALA A 16 -5.66 6.09 -8.78
CA ALA A 16 -4.24 5.96 -8.52
C ALA A 16 -3.90 4.54 -8.05
N GLY A 17 -4.67 3.97 -7.11
CA GLY A 17 -4.48 2.60 -6.64
C GLY A 17 -4.70 1.55 -7.72
N GLY A 18 -5.74 1.72 -8.55
CA GLY A 18 -6.03 0.84 -9.68
C GLY A 18 -4.95 0.89 -10.76
N LEU A 19 -4.43 2.07 -11.09
CA LEU A 19 -3.31 2.23 -12.02
C LEU A 19 -2.05 1.56 -11.48
N THR A 20 -1.71 1.75 -10.20
CA THR A 20 -0.55 1.10 -9.58
C THR A 20 -0.70 -0.43 -9.54
N LEU A 21 -1.89 -0.97 -9.25
CA LEU A 21 -2.17 -2.41 -9.35
C LEU A 21 -2.00 -2.92 -10.78
N GLY A 22 -2.57 -2.21 -11.75
CA GLY A 22 -2.45 -2.55 -13.18
C GLY A 22 -1.00 -2.56 -13.64
N ALA A 23 -0.22 -1.54 -13.27
CA ALA A 23 1.22 -1.48 -13.53
C ALA A 23 1.96 -2.64 -12.87
N SER A 24 1.58 -3.01 -11.65
CA SER A 24 2.18 -4.15 -10.94
C SER A 24 1.93 -5.48 -11.65
N PHE A 25 0.71 -5.73 -12.15
CA PHE A 25 0.41 -6.92 -12.95
C PHE A 25 1.07 -6.89 -14.33
N TYR A 26 1.18 -5.72 -14.94
CA TYR A 26 1.89 -5.55 -16.21
C TYR A 26 3.38 -5.91 -16.06
N LEU A 27 4.01 -5.56 -14.93
CA LEU A 27 5.39 -5.93 -14.66
C LEU A 27 5.57 -7.44 -14.44
N GLU A 28 4.60 -8.10 -13.81
CA GLU A 28 4.65 -9.56 -13.62
C GLU A 28 4.45 -10.32 -14.93
N PHE A 29 3.37 -10.04 -15.67
CA PHE A 29 3.02 -10.80 -16.88
C PHE A 29 3.73 -10.30 -18.14
N GLY A 30 3.99 -9.00 -18.24
CA GLY A 30 4.63 -8.38 -19.39
C GLY A 30 6.16 -8.44 -19.31
N ALA A 31 6.74 -8.04 -18.17
CA ALA A 31 8.19 -8.07 -17.96
C ALA A 31 8.70 -9.40 -17.36
N SER A 32 7.80 -10.38 -17.15
CA SER A 32 8.13 -11.74 -16.66
C SER A 32 8.87 -11.75 -15.31
N LEU A 33 8.64 -10.73 -14.48
CA LEU A 33 9.29 -10.60 -13.18
C LEU A 33 8.63 -11.56 -12.18
N ARG A 34 9.43 -12.38 -11.49
CA ARG A 34 8.92 -13.22 -10.41
C ARG A 34 8.59 -12.32 -9.21
N PRO A 35 7.34 -12.32 -8.70
CA PRO A 35 7.00 -11.53 -7.54
C PRO A 35 7.67 -12.10 -6.28
N CYS A 36 8.05 -11.21 -5.37
CA CYS A 36 8.51 -11.57 -4.03
C CYS A 36 7.32 -11.71 -3.06
N PHE A 37 7.46 -12.44 -1.95
CA PHE A 37 6.35 -12.59 -0.98
C PHE A 37 5.86 -11.24 -0.43
N LEU A 38 6.79 -10.33 -0.11
CA LEU A 38 6.47 -8.97 0.35
C LEU A 38 5.73 -8.15 -0.72
N CYS A 39 6.09 -8.33 -1.99
CA CYS A 39 5.47 -7.67 -3.13
C CYS A 39 4.00 -8.10 -3.25
N GLN A 40 3.73 -9.40 -3.04
CA GLN A 40 2.38 -9.95 -3.05
C GLN A 40 1.55 -9.42 -1.87
N LEU A 41 2.15 -9.31 -0.67
CA LEU A 41 1.49 -8.67 0.48
C LEU A 41 1.15 -7.20 0.21
N GLN A 42 2.07 -6.43 -0.37
CA GLN A 42 1.82 -5.04 -0.75
C GLN A 42 0.66 -4.92 -1.73
N ARG A 43 0.57 -5.83 -2.72
CA ARG A 43 -0.57 -5.89 -3.66
C ARG A 43 -1.88 -6.17 -2.95
N VAL A 44 -1.92 -7.05 -1.96
CA VAL A 44 -3.14 -7.31 -1.16
C VAL A 44 -3.57 -6.06 -0.41
N PHE A 45 -2.63 -5.36 0.24
CA PHE A 45 -2.94 -4.10 0.92
C PHE A 45 -3.38 -3.00 -0.05
N LEU A 46 -2.77 -2.92 -1.22
CA LEU A 46 -3.14 -1.97 -2.28
C LEU A 46 -4.51 -2.28 -2.88
N ALA A 47 -4.85 -3.56 -3.06
CA ALA A 47 -6.18 -4.01 -3.49
C ALA A 47 -7.24 -3.66 -2.46
N ALA A 48 -7.00 -3.96 -1.18
CA ALA A 48 -7.89 -3.57 -0.09
C ALA A 48 -8.08 -2.04 -0.03
N PHE A 49 -6.99 -1.27 -0.13
CA PHE A 49 -7.03 0.18 -0.21
C PHE A 49 -7.90 0.66 -1.38
N THR A 50 -7.70 0.12 -2.58
CA THR A 50 -8.42 0.50 -3.80
C THR A 50 -9.91 0.20 -3.67
N LEU A 51 -10.29 -0.97 -3.14
CA LEU A 51 -11.69 -1.36 -2.92
C LEU A 51 -12.39 -0.47 -1.88
N ILE A 52 -11.71 -0.14 -0.78
CA ILE A 52 -12.24 0.76 0.25
C ILE A 52 -12.51 2.15 -0.35
N ASN A 53 -11.57 2.68 -1.14
CA ASN A 53 -11.73 3.98 -1.80
C ASN A 53 -12.83 3.96 -2.87
N LEU A 54 -12.99 2.86 -3.61
CA LEU A 54 -14.10 2.68 -4.56
C LEU A 54 -15.45 2.70 -3.85
N ALA A 55 -15.58 1.93 -2.77
CA ALA A 55 -16.79 1.90 -1.95
C ALA A 55 -17.12 3.29 -1.39
N ALA A 56 -16.11 4.01 -0.89
CA ALA A 56 -16.25 5.37 -0.38
C ALA A 56 -16.63 6.40 -1.46
N ALA A 57 -16.22 6.19 -2.71
CA ALA A 57 -16.60 7.04 -3.83
C ALA A 57 -18.06 6.79 -4.27
N LEU A 58 -18.45 5.52 -4.39
CA LEU A 58 -19.78 5.10 -4.85
C LEU A 58 -20.87 5.43 -3.82
N TYR A 59 -20.69 5.04 -2.56
CA TYR A 59 -21.64 5.38 -1.51
C TYR A 59 -21.48 6.86 -1.15
N SER A 60 -22.57 7.64 -1.16
CA SER A 60 -22.56 9.03 -0.66
C SER A 60 -22.57 9.01 0.87
N PRO A 61 -21.42 9.05 1.57
CA PRO A 61 -21.41 8.68 2.96
C PRO A 61 -21.81 9.91 3.80
N LYS A 62 -22.67 9.70 4.80
CA LYS A 62 -22.81 10.66 5.91
C LYS A 62 -21.42 10.93 6.50
N ARG A 63 -21.21 12.08 7.15
CA ARG A 63 -19.90 12.48 7.68
C ARG A 63 -19.19 11.38 8.48
N SER A 64 -19.91 10.59 9.27
CA SER A 64 -19.37 9.46 10.04
C SER A 64 -18.77 8.34 9.17
N ALA A 65 -19.41 8.00 8.05
CA ALA A 65 -18.92 6.96 7.16
C ALA A 65 -17.64 7.41 6.42
N ILE A 66 -17.50 8.70 6.10
CA ILE A 66 -16.25 9.25 5.54
C ILE A 66 -15.07 9.01 6.49
N TYR A 67 -15.26 9.16 7.81
CA TYR A 67 -14.21 8.88 8.79
C TYR A 67 -13.84 7.40 8.81
N LEU A 68 -14.83 6.51 8.82
CA LEU A 68 -14.58 5.07 8.88
C LEU A 68 -13.82 4.58 7.64
N TYR A 69 -14.27 4.97 6.44
CA TYR A 69 -13.59 4.63 5.20
C TYR A 69 -12.20 5.27 5.10
N GLY A 70 -12.06 6.54 5.52
CA GLY A 70 -10.78 7.23 5.57
C GLY A 70 -9.78 6.50 6.47
N LEU A 71 -10.17 6.17 7.69
CA LEU A 71 -9.31 5.49 8.66
C LEU A 71 -8.93 4.07 8.21
N ALA A 72 -9.90 3.33 7.66
CA ALA A 72 -9.64 2.00 7.08
C ALA A 72 -8.64 2.08 5.91
N SER A 73 -8.83 3.04 5.00
CA SER A 73 -7.91 3.23 3.87
C SER A 73 -6.51 3.64 4.33
N MET A 74 -6.40 4.55 5.32
CA MET A 74 -5.12 4.95 5.90
C MET A 74 -4.44 3.76 6.60
N GLY A 75 -5.20 2.89 7.27
CA GLY A 75 -4.68 1.67 7.87
C GLY A 75 -4.05 0.74 6.83
N CYS A 76 -4.74 0.50 5.72
CA CYS A 76 -4.19 -0.30 4.61
C CYS A 76 -2.94 0.35 4.00
N ALA A 77 -2.96 1.67 3.79
CA ALA A 77 -1.81 2.39 3.25
C ALA A 77 -0.60 2.36 4.21
N LEU A 78 -0.84 2.41 5.53
CA LEU A 78 0.21 2.30 6.54
C LEU A 78 0.86 0.91 6.55
N LEU A 79 0.06 -0.15 6.50
CA LEU A 79 0.57 -1.52 6.40
C LEU A 79 1.35 -1.74 5.09
N GLY A 80 0.86 -1.20 3.98
CA GLY A 80 1.57 -1.15 2.70
C GLY A 80 2.91 -0.41 2.81
N ALA A 81 2.94 0.76 3.45
CA ALA A 81 4.16 1.52 3.66
C ALA A 81 5.18 0.75 4.53
N ILE A 82 4.75 0.11 5.62
CA ILE A 82 5.62 -0.69 6.50
C ILE A 82 6.27 -1.83 5.72
N THR A 83 5.49 -2.56 4.92
CA THR A 83 6.00 -3.65 4.09
C THR A 83 6.94 -3.17 3.00
N ALA A 84 6.67 -1.99 2.40
CA ALA A 84 7.55 -1.37 1.42
C ALA A 84 8.88 -0.89 2.03
N VAL A 85 8.85 -0.22 3.20
CA VAL A 85 10.08 0.16 3.94
C VAL A 85 10.91 -1.08 4.24
N ARG A 86 10.29 -2.16 4.72
CA ARG A 86 11.00 -3.41 4.99
C ARG A 86 11.66 -3.95 3.72
N GLN A 87 10.97 -3.91 2.58
CA GLN A 87 11.53 -4.36 1.31
C GLN A 87 12.73 -3.49 0.86
N VAL A 88 12.63 -2.16 0.99
CA VAL A 88 13.75 -1.24 0.68
C VAL A 88 14.95 -1.50 1.60
N LEU A 89 14.72 -1.71 2.90
CA LEU A 89 15.79 -2.04 3.85
C LEU A 89 16.47 -3.37 3.50
N LEU A 90 15.70 -4.38 3.08
CA LEU A 90 16.24 -5.67 2.66
C LEU A 90 17.03 -5.55 1.35
N GLN A 91 16.59 -4.74 0.40
CA GLN A 91 17.32 -4.49 -0.85
C GLN A 91 18.65 -3.76 -0.62
N ASN A 92 18.68 -2.78 0.28
CA ASN A 92 19.91 -2.06 0.62
C ASN A 92 20.90 -2.92 1.43
N ALA A 93 20.42 -3.92 2.18
CA ALA A 93 21.25 -4.84 2.97
C ALA A 93 21.73 -6.08 2.19
N ALA A 94 21.29 -6.25 0.94
CA ALA A 94 21.61 -7.41 0.10
C ALA A 94 23.09 -7.62 -0.28
N PRO A 95 24.00 -6.63 -0.39
CA PRO A 95 25.36 -6.91 -0.86
C PRO A 95 26.18 -7.83 0.07
N ASP A 96 25.79 -7.97 1.34
CA ASP A 96 26.56 -8.73 2.34
C ASP A 96 25.98 -10.11 2.71
N GLN A 97 24.84 -10.52 2.14
CA GLN A 97 24.07 -11.72 2.57
C GLN A 97 23.78 -12.74 1.45
N ALA A 98 24.64 -12.83 0.42
CA ALA A 98 24.51 -13.77 -0.69
C ALA A 98 24.55 -15.29 -0.31
N GLY A 99 24.68 -15.63 0.97
CA GLY A 99 24.83 -17.02 1.46
C GLY A 99 23.53 -17.74 1.87
N ASP A 100 22.49 -17.02 2.32
CA ASP A 100 21.29 -17.64 2.90
C ASP A 100 20.06 -17.42 2.03
N CYS A 101 20.10 -18.02 0.84
CA CYS A 101 18.98 -18.02 -0.08
C CYS A 101 17.89 -18.99 0.37
N TRP A 102 16.81 -18.47 0.96
CA TRP A 102 15.65 -19.28 1.35
C TRP A 102 14.70 -19.53 0.16
N PRO A 103 13.90 -20.61 0.22
CA PRO A 103 13.27 -21.25 -0.93
C PRO A 103 12.23 -20.35 -1.58
N SER A 104 12.15 -20.46 -2.91
CA SER A 104 11.24 -19.70 -3.79
C SER A 104 9.85 -19.47 -3.22
N LEU A 105 9.26 -18.31 -3.50
CA LEU A 105 7.86 -17.91 -3.21
C LEU A 105 6.84 -19.07 -3.21
N GLN A 106 6.88 -19.96 -4.20
CA GLN A 106 6.00 -21.14 -4.28
C GLN A 106 6.11 -22.07 -3.06
N TYR A 107 7.31 -22.33 -2.57
CA TYR A 107 7.53 -23.11 -1.35
C TYR A 107 6.99 -22.40 -0.11
N MET A 108 7.10 -21.06 -0.04
CA MET A 108 6.52 -20.30 1.08
C MET A 108 4.99 -20.31 1.07
N ILE A 109 4.35 -20.28 -0.09
CA ILE A 109 2.90 -20.34 -0.20
C ILE A 109 2.38 -21.77 0.06
N GLU A 110 3.10 -22.79 -0.39
CA GLU A 110 2.69 -24.20 -0.29
C GLU A 110 3.00 -24.83 1.07
N ASN A 111 4.14 -24.51 1.69
CA ASN A 111 4.63 -25.19 2.90
C ASN A 111 4.61 -24.32 4.17
N LEU A 112 4.49 -23.00 4.07
CA LEU A 112 4.45 -22.10 5.24
C LEU A 112 3.06 -21.49 5.41
N SER A 113 2.54 -21.47 6.63
CA SER A 113 1.33 -20.72 6.94
C SER A 113 1.55 -19.21 6.72
N LEU A 114 0.51 -18.46 6.34
CA LEU A 114 0.59 -17.00 6.12
C LEU A 114 1.26 -16.26 7.30
N TRP A 115 1.03 -16.74 8.53
CA TRP A 115 1.65 -16.19 9.73
C TRP A 115 3.14 -16.47 9.83
N GLN A 116 3.57 -17.69 9.51
CA GLN A 116 4.99 -18.05 9.48
C GLN A 116 5.72 -17.32 8.34
N ALA A 117 5.09 -17.18 7.18
CA ALA A 117 5.64 -16.43 6.06
C ALA A 117 5.81 -14.94 6.41
N LEU A 118 4.83 -14.34 7.11
CA LEU A 118 4.95 -12.98 7.64
C LEU A 118 6.06 -12.88 8.68
N GLN A 119 6.16 -13.83 9.62
CA GLN A 119 7.24 -13.86 10.60
C GLN A 119 8.62 -13.99 9.95
N SER A 120 8.77 -14.81 8.91
CA SER A 120 10.02 -14.96 8.16
C SER A 120 10.38 -13.68 7.41
N ALA A 121 9.41 -13.06 6.74
CA ALA A 121 9.59 -11.79 6.04
C ALA A 121 9.97 -10.64 7.01
N VAL A 122 9.38 -10.63 8.22
CA VAL A 122 9.74 -9.68 9.28
C VAL A 122 11.10 -10.02 9.89
N LYS A 123 11.48 -11.29 10.02
CA LYS A 123 12.81 -11.70 10.52
C LYS A 123 13.95 -11.40 9.55
N GLY A 124 13.64 -11.15 8.28
CA GLY A 124 14.59 -10.63 7.29
C GLY A 124 15.19 -11.65 6.35
N THR A 125 14.55 -12.81 6.16
CA THR A 125 14.99 -13.79 5.18
C THR A 125 14.58 -13.36 3.77
N VAL A 126 15.55 -13.25 2.87
CA VAL A 126 15.41 -12.74 1.51
C VAL A 126 14.93 -13.86 0.59
N ASP A 127 13.86 -13.62 -0.17
CA ASP A 127 13.62 -14.33 -1.43
C ASP A 127 14.70 -13.84 -2.41
N CYS A 128 15.68 -14.67 -2.78
CA CYS A 128 16.70 -14.29 -3.77
C CYS A 128 16.10 -14.18 -5.17
N VAL A 129 15.37 -13.10 -5.42
CA VAL A 129 15.17 -12.63 -6.78
C VAL A 129 15.43 -11.14 -6.75
N ASP A 130 16.57 -10.76 -7.32
CA ASP A 130 16.87 -9.38 -7.65
C ASP A 130 15.80 -8.86 -8.61
N ILE A 131 14.86 -8.09 -8.06
CA ILE A 131 13.94 -7.30 -8.85
C ILE A 131 14.74 -6.11 -9.40
N ASN A 132 15.49 -6.35 -10.48
CA ASN A 132 16.38 -5.36 -11.12
C ASN A 132 15.62 -4.32 -11.97
N TRP A 133 14.31 -4.16 -11.77
CA TRP A 133 13.56 -3.14 -12.48
C TRP A 133 13.67 -1.81 -11.73
N THR A 134 14.48 -0.92 -12.29
CA THR A 134 14.65 0.46 -11.84
C THR A 134 14.04 1.40 -12.88
N LEU A 135 13.40 2.47 -12.40
CA LEU A 135 12.88 3.54 -13.24
C LEU A 135 13.33 4.87 -12.62
N PHE A 136 14.10 5.65 -13.36
CA PHE A 136 14.76 6.88 -12.88
C PHE A 136 15.66 6.64 -11.65
N ASP A 137 16.46 5.57 -11.67
CA ASP A 137 17.31 5.11 -10.54
C ASP A 137 16.56 4.73 -9.25
N LEU A 138 15.22 4.82 -9.24
CA LEU A 138 14.38 4.33 -8.15
C LEU A 138 13.92 2.90 -8.42
N SER A 139 13.99 2.07 -7.39
CA SER A 139 13.52 0.68 -7.44
C SER A 139 12.00 0.58 -7.31
N LEU A 140 11.41 -0.52 -7.78
CA LEU A 140 9.97 -0.80 -7.60
C LEU A 140 9.43 -0.64 -6.16
N PRO A 141 10.11 -1.12 -5.11
CA PRO A 141 9.64 -0.92 -3.74
C PRO A 141 9.74 0.53 -3.28
N GLU A 142 10.69 1.33 -3.78
CA GLU A 142 10.74 2.76 -3.46
C GLU A 142 9.58 3.52 -4.11
N TRP A 143 9.25 3.21 -5.36
CA TRP A 143 8.04 3.73 -6.01
C TRP A 143 6.77 3.35 -5.26
N SER A 144 6.70 2.11 -4.78
CA SER A 144 5.57 1.63 -3.98
C SER A 144 5.50 2.34 -2.62
N LEU A 145 6.64 2.58 -1.98
CA LEU A 145 6.74 3.35 -0.74
C LEU A 145 6.26 4.79 -0.95
N LEU A 146 6.74 5.47 -1.99
CA LEU A 146 6.32 6.84 -2.34
C LEU A 146 4.81 6.91 -2.57
N PHE A 147 4.24 5.93 -3.27
CA PHE A 147 2.80 5.83 -3.46
C PHE A 147 2.06 5.76 -2.12
N PHE A 148 2.41 4.79 -1.25
CA PHE A 148 1.74 4.64 0.04
C PHE A 148 1.91 5.88 0.94
N LEU A 149 3.10 6.50 0.94
CA LEU A 149 3.37 7.71 1.69
C LEU A 149 2.53 8.90 1.19
N GLY A 150 2.44 9.07 -0.14
CA GLY A 150 1.61 10.08 -0.77
C GLY A 150 0.14 9.92 -0.41
N MET A 151 -0.38 8.68 -0.44
CA MET A 151 -1.76 8.39 -0.06
C MET A 151 -2.01 8.62 1.45
N LEU A 152 -1.04 8.31 2.32
CA LEU A 152 -1.12 8.62 3.75
C LEU A 152 -1.18 10.12 4.01
N ILE A 153 -0.38 10.92 3.32
CA ILE A 153 -0.39 12.39 3.43
C ILE A 153 -1.74 12.95 2.95
N LEU A 154 -2.25 12.47 1.82
CA LEU A 154 -3.57 12.86 1.31
C LEU A 154 -4.68 12.49 2.31
N GLY A 155 -4.64 11.27 2.87
CA GLY A 155 -5.57 10.83 3.91
C GLY A 155 -5.50 11.70 5.17
N ALA A 156 -4.30 12.01 5.65
CA ALA A 156 -4.08 12.83 6.84
C ALA A 156 -4.53 14.28 6.65
N THR A 157 -4.31 14.86 5.47
CA THR A 157 -4.80 16.22 5.14
C THR A 157 -6.32 16.26 5.03
N GLN A 158 -6.95 15.21 4.48
CA GLN A 158 -8.41 15.08 4.46
C GLN A 158 -8.97 14.94 5.88
N PHE A 159 -8.36 14.08 6.70
CA PHE A 159 -8.79 13.81 8.07
C PHE A 159 -8.66 15.05 8.97
N SER A 160 -7.54 15.78 8.88
CA SER A 160 -7.32 17.01 9.65
C SER A 160 -8.29 18.13 9.26
N ARG A 161 -8.60 18.29 7.96
CA ARG A 161 -9.64 19.23 7.50
C ARG A 161 -11.02 18.85 8.02
N LEU A 162 -11.35 17.56 8.02
CA LEU A 162 -12.62 17.07 8.55
C LEU A 162 -12.74 17.35 10.06
N ILE A 163 -11.71 17.04 10.85
CA ILE A 163 -11.66 17.34 12.29
C ILE A 163 -11.77 18.85 12.55
N SER A 164 -11.02 19.67 11.82
CA SER A 164 -11.06 21.13 11.98
C SER A 164 -12.47 21.68 11.70
N SER A 165 -13.14 21.18 10.66
CA SER A 165 -14.52 21.57 10.34
C SER A 165 -15.55 21.18 11.41
N GLN A 166 -15.27 20.14 12.21
CA GLN A 166 -16.11 19.77 13.34
C GLN A 166 -15.86 20.64 14.56
N ARG A 167 -14.58 20.95 14.86
CA ARG A 167 -14.23 21.88 15.94
C ARG A 167 -14.80 23.28 15.71
N LEU A 168 -14.90 23.70 14.45
CA LEU A 168 -15.48 24.99 14.03
C LEU A 168 -17.02 25.03 14.02
N ARG A 169 -17.71 23.99 14.48
CA ARG A 169 -19.12 24.09 14.89
C ARG A 169 -19.18 24.12 16.41
N PRO A 170 -18.99 25.30 17.06
CA PRO A 170 -19.41 25.45 18.44
C PRO A 170 -20.90 25.12 18.51
N ALA A 171 -21.30 24.40 19.55
CA ALA A 171 -22.68 24.08 19.84
C ALA A 171 -23.52 25.37 19.77
N ARG A 172 -24.44 25.43 18.79
CA ARG A 172 -25.57 26.36 18.86
C ARG A 172 -26.48 25.79 19.95
N HIS A 173 -26.26 26.25 21.19
CA HIS A 173 -27.27 26.25 22.23
C HIS A 173 -27.98 27.60 22.22
#